data_AF-A0A1D2X357-F1
#
_entry.id   AF-A0A1D2X357-F1
#
_cell.length_a   1.000
_cell.length_b   1.000
_cell.length_c   1.000
_cell.angle_alpha   90.00
_cell.angle_beta   90.00
_cell.angle_gamma   90.00
#
_symmetry.space_group_name_H-M   'P 1'
#
loop_
_entity.id
_entity.type
_entity.pdbx_description
1 polymer ?
#
loop_
_entity_poly.entity_id
_entity_poly.type
_entity_poly.pdbx_seq_one_letter_code
_entity_poly.pdbx_strand_id
1 'polypeptide(L)'
;MAEKYRWQVAGNGNPFDSNLEFWDSNKMSTRSIGVLEFFKENGPITVSNYEESICNYLKENYKLDENKSNKRHFYRPLEFVGFIRNIDDELSLSVDGKNFLEAIKKKDYIKAKEFYLYQLLQSSYPNSATKSVKLSLYPFRIIFKLLLEEPIPVEWFLYRIPYIRNYEDFKNRINIHEKEYDKWKTWVLPYWEKWNIIEYVTENDIEKIKLVENKRDFLNGFLKEETYENMFFKTDFQYVSTKSLKKHTRNYNLSVSVLEKSRYNCFFDKNHITFPSKSRPNYVEAHHIIPLARENSFQSVKLDCKENIIPLCPNCHRKIHYAKMKSKENMLEHMLDHLLKFEKFKKLNLDINDLKEFYSIK
;
A
#
# COMPACT_ATOMS: atom_id res chain seq x y z
N MET A 1 0.67 -13.97 -24.68
CA MET A 1 -0.44 -12.98 -24.53
C MET A 1 -1.17 -13.10 -23.19
N ALA A 2 -1.47 -14.31 -22.69
CA ALA A 2 -2.19 -14.54 -21.43
C ALA A 2 -1.54 -13.91 -20.18
N GLU A 3 -0.21 -13.89 -20.09
CA GLU A 3 0.49 -13.40 -18.88
C GLU A 3 0.24 -11.92 -18.55
N LYS A 4 -0.08 -11.11 -19.56
CA LYS A 4 -0.38 -9.67 -19.38
C LYS A 4 -1.80 -9.44 -18.85
N TYR A 5 -2.71 -10.41 -18.99
CA TYR A 5 -4.12 -10.28 -18.60
C TYR A 5 -4.52 -11.34 -17.57
N ARG A 6 -3.59 -11.68 -16.68
CA ARG A 6 -3.78 -12.61 -15.56
C ARG A 6 -3.15 -12.01 -14.31
N TRP A 7 -3.70 -12.29 -13.15
CA TRP A 7 -3.16 -11.87 -11.87
C TRP A 7 -1.78 -12.49 -11.69
N GLN A 8 -0.78 -11.67 -11.41
CA GLN A 8 0.59 -12.10 -11.13
C GLN A 8 0.90 -11.93 -9.64
N VAL A 9 1.47 -12.96 -9.03
CA VAL A 9 1.86 -12.91 -7.61
C VAL A 9 3.09 -12.02 -7.36
N ALA A 10 3.35 -11.78 -6.08
CA ALA A 10 4.40 -10.92 -5.55
C ALA A 10 5.82 -11.40 -5.90
N GLY A 11 6.38 -11.00 -7.05
CA GLY A 11 7.73 -11.39 -7.45
C GLY A 11 7.89 -12.89 -7.72
N ASN A 12 9.10 -13.34 -8.07
CA ASN A 12 9.39 -14.75 -8.40
C ASN A 12 9.63 -15.65 -7.16
N GLY A 13 8.92 -15.43 -6.04
CA GLY A 13 9.04 -16.32 -4.90
C GLY A 13 8.35 -15.85 -3.62
N ASN A 14 8.38 -16.73 -2.62
CA ASN A 14 7.84 -16.47 -1.29
C ASN A 14 8.86 -15.66 -0.45
N PRO A 15 8.52 -14.44 0.01
CA PRO A 15 9.42 -13.64 0.84
C PRO A 15 9.60 -14.18 2.27
N PHE A 16 8.70 -15.01 2.79
CA PHE A 16 8.75 -15.47 4.18
C PHE A 16 8.48 -16.97 4.27
N ASP A 17 9.45 -17.72 4.76
CA ASP A 17 9.41 -19.17 4.92
C ASP A 17 8.95 -19.63 6.30
N SER A 18 8.67 -18.71 7.21
CA SER A 18 8.23 -18.98 8.58
C SER A 18 7.08 -18.11 9.06
N ASN A 19 6.51 -18.48 10.21
CA ASN A 19 5.68 -17.56 10.98
C ASN A 19 6.55 -16.42 11.54
N LEU A 20 5.95 -15.25 11.74
CA LEU A 20 6.67 -14.03 12.11
C LEU A 20 7.38 -14.14 13.45
N GLU A 21 6.95 -14.98 14.38
CA GLU A 21 7.61 -15.18 15.66
C GLU A 21 9.00 -15.85 15.49
N PHE A 22 9.21 -16.57 14.38
CA PHE A 22 10.43 -17.30 14.04
C PHE A 22 11.11 -16.72 12.80
N TRP A 23 10.95 -15.43 12.57
CA TRP A 23 11.48 -14.77 11.38
C TRP A 23 13.01 -14.83 11.30
N ASP A 24 13.69 -14.80 12.45
CA ASP A 24 15.15 -14.69 12.61
C ASP A 24 15.90 -16.02 12.46
N SER A 25 15.19 -17.14 12.60
CA SER A 25 15.70 -18.50 12.49
C SER A 25 15.46 -19.14 11.11
N ASN A 26 14.90 -18.38 10.15
CA ASN A 26 14.49 -18.90 8.84
C ASN A 26 15.02 -18.05 7.69
N LYS A 27 15.58 -18.71 6.66
CA LYS A 27 16.45 -18.06 5.67
C LYS A 27 15.75 -16.99 4.83
N MET A 28 14.52 -17.21 4.39
CA MET A 28 13.80 -16.24 3.56
C MET A 28 13.22 -15.11 4.41
N SER A 29 12.63 -15.45 5.57
CA SER A 29 12.10 -14.47 6.52
C SER A 29 13.20 -13.52 7.02
N THR A 30 14.35 -14.04 7.48
CA THR A 30 15.50 -13.23 7.90
C THR A 30 15.96 -12.31 6.78
N ARG A 31 16.01 -12.80 5.54
CA ARG A 31 16.38 -11.98 4.38
C ARG A 31 15.40 -10.85 4.14
N SER A 32 14.10 -11.12 4.15
CA SER A 32 13.07 -10.11 3.90
C SER A 32 13.08 -9.03 4.97
N ILE A 33 13.23 -9.39 6.24
CA ILE A 33 13.39 -8.42 7.33
C ILE A 33 14.69 -7.62 7.17
N GLY A 34 15.80 -8.28 6.84
CA GLY A 34 17.08 -7.62 6.60
C GLY A 34 17.07 -6.66 5.42
N VAL A 35 16.32 -6.96 4.36
CA VAL A 35 16.11 -6.03 3.24
C VAL A 35 15.35 -4.78 3.68
N LEU A 36 14.31 -4.93 4.52
CA LEU A 36 13.58 -3.77 5.05
C LEU A 36 14.48 -2.93 5.96
N GLU A 37 15.31 -3.56 6.81
CA GLU A 37 16.25 -2.86 7.69
C GLU A 37 17.36 -2.15 6.89
N PHE A 38 17.87 -2.78 5.83
CA PHE A 38 18.80 -2.15 4.90
C PHE A 38 18.27 -0.81 4.37
N PHE A 39 17.02 -0.77 3.89
CA PHE A 39 16.41 0.46 3.40
C PHE A 39 16.11 1.47 4.51
N LYS A 40 15.84 1.00 5.74
CA LYS A 40 15.67 1.88 6.90
C LYS A 40 16.97 2.63 7.22
N GLU A 41 18.11 1.96 7.13
CA GLU A 41 19.42 2.50 7.50
C GLU A 41 20.08 3.32 6.39
N ASN A 42 19.92 2.90 5.13
CA ASN A 42 20.59 3.53 3.98
C ASN A 42 19.71 4.57 3.28
N GLY A 43 18.41 4.61 3.59
CA GLY A 43 17.47 5.50 2.93
C GLY A 43 17.25 5.14 1.45
N PRO A 44 16.86 6.13 0.62
CA PRO A 44 16.64 5.93 -0.80
C PRO A 44 17.92 5.58 -1.55
N ILE A 45 17.85 4.59 -2.45
CA ILE A 45 19.01 4.06 -3.17
C ILE A 45 18.62 3.55 -4.56
N THR A 46 19.48 3.71 -5.55
CA THR A 46 19.24 3.19 -6.90
C THR A 46 19.24 1.66 -6.91
N VAL A 47 18.52 1.05 -7.87
CA VAL A 47 18.54 -0.41 -8.04
C VAL A 47 19.97 -0.96 -8.20
N SER A 48 20.85 -0.25 -8.94
CA SER A 48 22.24 -0.69 -9.15
C SER A 48 23.02 -0.73 -7.83
N ASN A 49 22.96 0.34 -7.05
CA ASN A 49 23.70 0.44 -5.79
C ASN A 49 23.14 -0.54 -4.75
N TYR A 50 21.83 -0.80 -4.76
CA TYR A 50 21.22 -1.87 -3.95
C TYR A 50 21.79 -3.24 -4.33
N GLU A 51 21.84 -3.56 -5.63
CA GLU A 51 22.38 -4.83 -6.10
C GLU A 51 23.86 -5.00 -5.73
N GLU A 52 24.65 -3.93 -5.67
CA GLU A 52 26.06 -4.00 -5.26
C GLU A 52 26.25 -4.24 -3.76
N SER A 53 25.37 -3.69 -2.91
CA SER A 53 25.57 -3.62 -1.46
C SER A 53 24.79 -4.66 -0.63
N ILE A 54 23.61 -5.10 -1.08
CA ILE A 54 22.68 -5.86 -0.24
C ILE A 54 23.25 -7.20 0.26
N CYS A 55 24.03 -7.92 -0.55
CA CYS A 55 24.56 -9.22 -0.15
C CYS A 55 25.58 -9.09 0.99
N ASN A 56 26.47 -8.07 0.93
CA ASN A 56 27.43 -7.83 2.00
C ASN A 56 26.71 -7.43 3.29
N TYR A 57 25.73 -6.54 3.18
CA TYR A 57 24.91 -6.13 4.31
C TYR A 57 24.22 -7.32 5.00
N LEU A 58 23.59 -8.22 4.24
CA LEU A 58 22.92 -9.40 4.78
C LEU A 58 23.90 -10.41 5.39
N LYS A 59 25.10 -10.53 4.83
CA LYS A 59 26.14 -11.41 5.39
C LYS A 59 26.64 -10.87 6.73
N GLU A 60 26.92 -9.57 6.82
CA GLU A 60 27.48 -8.93 8.00
C GLU A 60 26.46 -8.84 9.14
N ASN A 61 25.23 -8.42 8.85
CA ASN A 61 24.22 -8.15 9.87
C ASN A 61 23.34 -9.36 10.22
N TYR A 62 23.17 -10.29 9.28
CA TYR A 62 22.23 -11.40 9.42
C TYR A 62 22.87 -12.78 9.25
N LYS A 63 24.19 -12.87 9.03
CA LYS A 63 24.94 -14.12 8.87
C LYS A 63 24.35 -15.06 7.81
N LEU A 64 23.73 -14.48 6.78
CA LEU A 64 23.17 -15.24 5.68
C LEU A 64 24.28 -15.62 4.69
N ASP A 65 24.29 -16.88 4.27
CA ASP A 65 25.22 -17.36 3.24
C ASP A 65 25.06 -16.60 1.93
N GLU A 66 26.15 -16.55 1.16
CA GLU A 66 26.16 -15.93 -0.15
C GLU A 66 25.10 -16.53 -1.07
N ASN A 67 24.25 -15.67 -1.63
CA ASN A 67 23.14 -16.08 -2.48
C ASN A 67 23.39 -15.60 -3.92
N LYS A 68 23.54 -16.55 -4.85
CA LYS A 68 23.77 -16.30 -6.28
C LYS A 68 22.52 -15.94 -7.08
N SER A 69 21.33 -15.95 -6.45
CA SER A 69 20.09 -15.58 -7.12
C SER A 69 20.06 -14.10 -7.48
N ASN A 70 19.20 -13.76 -8.44
CA ASN A 70 19.00 -12.37 -8.83
C ASN A 70 18.53 -11.55 -7.61
N LYS A 71 19.31 -10.54 -7.24
CA LYS A 71 19.10 -9.69 -6.05
C LYS A 71 17.79 -8.91 -6.11
N ARG A 72 17.22 -8.68 -7.30
CA ARG A 72 15.87 -8.11 -7.44
C ARG A 72 14.81 -8.99 -6.80
N HIS A 73 15.00 -10.31 -6.76
CA HIS A 73 14.06 -11.21 -6.10
C HIS A 73 13.95 -10.97 -4.59
N PHE A 74 14.90 -10.25 -3.98
CA PHE A 74 14.87 -9.98 -2.54
C PHE A 74 13.88 -8.88 -2.17
N TYR A 75 13.73 -7.85 -3.02
CA TYR A 75 12.82 -6.74 -2.74
C TYR A 75 11.50 -6.82 -3.53
N ARG A 76 11.45 -7.47 -4.70
CA ARG A 76 10.25 -7.47 -5.58
C ARG A 76 8.97 -7.96 -4.89
N PRO A 77 8.97 -9.01 -4.05
CA PRO A 77 7.77 -9.39 -3.31
C PRO A 77 7.34 -8.31 -2.30
N LEU A 78 8.30 -7.68 -1.62
CA LEU A 78 8.05 -6.61 -0.65
C LEU A 78 7.58 -5.31 -1.33
N GLU A 79 8.05 -5.05 -2.55
CA GLU A 79 7.58 -3.97 -3.42
C GLU A 79 6.13 -4.21 -3.86
N PHE A 80 5.81 -5.45 -4.25
CA PHE A 80 4.46 -5.80 -4.67
C PHE A 80 3.44 -5.63 -3.55
N VAL A 81 3.79 -6.06 -2.33
CA VAL A 81 2.95 -5.86 -1.14
C VAL A 81 2.80 -4.37 -0.85
N GLY A 82 3.84 -3.57 -1.08
CA GLY A 82 3.85 -2.12 -0.85
C GLY A 82 4.74 -1.69 0.31
N PHE A 83 5.52 -2.60 0.90
CA PHE A 83 6.49 -2.26 1.93
C PHE A 83 7.71 -1.53 1.38
N ILE A 84 8.09 -1.82 0.13
CA ILE A 84 9.17 -1.13 -0.58
C ILE A 84 8.58 -0.32 -1.73
N ARG A 85 9.11 0.87 -1.93
CA ARG A 85 8.77 1.74 -3.05
C ARG A 85 9.80 1.59 -4.15
N ASN A 86 9.35 1.78 -5.39
CA ASN A 86 10.21 1.98 -6.54
C ASN A 86 9.67 3.16 -7.34
N ILE A 87 10.29 4.33 -7.19
CA ILE A 87 9.94 5.56 -7.90
C ILE A 87 11.12 5.90 -8.78
N ASP A 88 10.94 5.87 -10.09
CA ASP A 88 11.98 6.19 -11.08
C ASP A 88 13.32 5.46 -10.85
N ASP A 89 13.24 4.15 -10.54
CA ASP A 89 14.37 3.25 -10.24
C ASP A 89 15.16 3.61 -8.95
N GLU A 90 14.59 4.46 -8.11
CA GLU A 90 15.00 4.67 -6.71
C GLU A 90 14.12 3.83 -5.77
N LEU A 91 14.77 2.94 -5.02
CA LEU A 91 14.16 2.09 -4.02
C LEU A 91 14.20 2.75 -2.65
N SER A 92 13.10 2.67 -1.90
CA SER A 92 13.06 3.16 -0.51
C SER A 92 12.03 2.40 0.33
N LEU A 93 12.18 2.46 1.66
CA LEU A 93 11.22 1.87 2.59
C LEU A 93 9.96 2.75 2.67
N SER A 94 8.78 2.16 2.46
CA SER A 94 7.50 2.88 2.61
C SER A 94 7.17 3.15 4.08
N VAL A 95 6.19 4.04 4.34
CA VAL A 95 5.65 4.26 5.70
C VAL A 95 5.14 2.95 6.31
N ASP A 96 4.40 2.15 5.54
CA ASP A 96 3.87 0.88 6.03
C ASP A 96 4.95 -0.20 6.19
N GLY A 97 6.02 -0.15 5.40
CA GLY A 97 7.23 -0.94 5.59
C GLY A 97 7.99 -0.58 6.87
N LYS A 98 8.12 0.72 7.17
CA LYS A 98 8.67 1.25 8.44
C LYS A 98 7.83 0.73 9.61
N ASN A 99 6.51 0.87 9.54
CA ASN A 99 5.57 0.41 10.56
C ASN A 99 5.62 -1.10 10.80
N PHE A 100 5.63 -1.89 9.72
CA PHE A 100 5.77 -3.34 9.78
C PHE A 100 7.07 -3.73 10.48
N LEU A 101 8.21 -3.15 10.08
CA LEU A 101 9.52 -3.44 10.66
C LEU A 101 9.57 -3.05 12.15
N GLU A 102 9.01 -1.90 12.54
CA GLU A 102 8.91 -1.48 13.94
C GLU A 102 8.08 -2.47 14.78
N ALA A 103 6.96 -2.96 14.24
CA ALA A 103 6.15 -3.97 14.90
C ALA A 103 6.92 -5.28 15.10
N ILE A 104 7.67 -5.74 14.08
CA ILE A 104 8.57 -6.91 14.18
C ILE A 104 9.62 -6.71 15.29
N LYS A 105 10.29 -5.56 15.32
CA LYS A 105 11.34 -5.27 16.32
C LYS A 105 10.79 -5.18 17.74
N LYS A 106 9.55 -4.72 17.91
CA LYS A 106 8.82 -4.72 19.19
C LYS A 106 8.17 -6.05 19.55
N LYS A 107 8.31 -7.08 18.70
CA LYS A 107 7.66 -8.39 18.84
C LYS A 107 6.13 -8.32 18.85
N ASP A 108 5.56 -7.26 18.27
CA ASP A 108 4.12 -7.12 18.06
C ASP A 108 3.72 -7.72 16.71
N TYR A 109 3.72 -9.05 16.66
CA TYR A 109 3.48 -9.79 15.42
C TYR A 109 2.03 -9.72 14.95
N ILE A 110 1.08 -9.49 15.87
CA ILE A 110 -0.32 -9.23 15.53
C ILE A 110 -0.37 -7.96 14.68
N LYS A 111 0.28 -6.89 15.15
CA LYS A 111 0.31 -5.62 14.44
C LYS A 111 1.05 -5.68 13.11
N ALA A 112 2.16 -6.40 13.06
CA ALA A 112 2.87 -6.66 11.81
C ALA A 112 1.95 -7.33 10.77
N LYS A 113 1.16 -8.34 11.18
CA LYS A 113 0.18 -9.01 10.31
C LYS A 113 -0.94 -8.05 9.87
N GLU A 114 -1.40 -7.15 10.72
CA GLU A 114 -2.39 -6.12 10.34
C GLU A 114 -1.84 -5.15 9.29
N PHE A 115 -0.61 -4.66 9.43
CA PHE A 115 0.02 -3.80 8.41
C PHE A 115 0.16 -4.54 7.08
N TYR A 116 0.55 -5.82 7.12
CA TYR A 116 0.60 -6.65 5.93
C TYR A 116 -0.77 -6.81 5.26
N LEU A 117 -1.81 -7.19 6.01
CA LEU A 117 -3.17 -7.31 5.48
C LEU A 117 -3.68 -5.98 4.92
N TYR A 118 -3.44 -4.87 5.61
CA TYR A 118 -3.80 -3.55 5.12
C TYR A 118 -3.12 -3.24 3.79
N GLN A 119 -1.83 -3.53 3.65
CA GLN A 119 -1.10 -3.32 2.41
C GLN A 119 -1.60 -4.20 1.26
N LEU A 120 -1.93 -5.46 1.52
CA LEU A 120 -2.59 -6.31 0.53
C LEU A 120 -3.89 -5.67 0.02
N LEU A 121 -4.71 -5.10 0.91
CA LEU A 121 -5.93 -4.38 0.51
C LEU A 121 -5.63 -3.12 -0.31
N GLN A 122 -4.44 -2.54 -0.23
CA GLN A 122 -4.01 -1.40 -1.05
C GLN A 122 -3.40 -1.84 -2.39
N SER A 123 -2.85 -3.05 -2.48
CA SER A 123 -2.23 -3.56 -3.71
C SER A 123 -3.25 -3.67 -4.83
N SER A 124 -2.88 -3.15 -6.01
CA SER A 124 -3.68 -3.21 -7.23
C SER A 124 -2.84 -3.70 -8.40
N TYR A 125 -3.52 -4.06 -9.49
CA TYR A 125 -2.89 -4.09 -10.81
C TYR A 125 -3.28 -2.85 -11.62
N PRO A 126 -2.35 -2.29 -12.42
CA PRO A 126 -0.91 -2.57 -12.35
C PRO A 126 -0.30 -1.97 -11.07
N ASN A 127 0.80 -2.53 -10.61
CA ASN A 127 1.68 -1.88 -9.62
C ASN A 127 3.14 -1.86 -10.10
N SER A 128 4.02 -1.18 -9.36
CA SER A 128 5.43 -1.00 -9.76
C SER A 128 6.20 -2.32 -9.87
N ALA A 129 5.79 -3.36 -9.14
CA ALA A 129 6.36 -4.70 -9.22
C ALA A 129 5.79 -5.53 -10.39
N THR A 130 4.66 -5.12 -10.98
CA THR A 130 3.94 -5.83 -12.05
C THR A 130 3.60 -4.92 -13.23
N LYS A 131 4.52 -4.04 -13.63
CA LYS A 131 4.34 -3.04 -14.72
C LYS A 131 3.83 -3.65 -16.05
N SER A 132 4.07 -4.93 -16.30
CA SER A 132 3.63 -5.63 -17.52
C SER A 132 2.18 -6.11 -17.49
N VAL A 133 1.54 -6.15 -16.31
CA VAL A 133 0.15 -6.59 -16.13
C VAL A 133 -0.79 -5.47 -16.56
N LYS A 134 -1.73 -5.81 -17.44
CA LYS A 134 -2.75 -4.94 -18.02
C LYS A 134 -4.13 -5.25 -17.44
N LEU A 135 -4.21 -5.22 -16.12
CA LEU A 135 -5.44 -5.37 -15.35
C LEU A 135 -5.67 -4.11 -14.54
N SER A 136 -6.93 -3.86 -14.15
CA SER A 136 -7.32 -2.67 -13.41
C SER A 136 -8.27 -3.06 -12.29
N LEU A 137 -7.68 -3.67 -11.25
CA LEU A 137 -8.42 -4.23 -10.13
C LEU A 137 -7.57 -4.35 -8.85
N TYR A 138 -8.24 -4.57 -7.73
CA TYR A 138 -7.63 -4.88 -6.43
C TYR A 138 -7.77 -6.38 -6.11
N PRO A 139 -6.75 -7.22 -6.38
CA PRO A 139 -6.90 -8.67 -6.32
C PRO A 139 -7.21 -9.18 -4.91
N PHE A 140 -6.55 -8.63 -3.90
CA PHE A 140 -6.73 -9.06 -2.52
C PHE A 140 -8.04 -8.60 -1.91
N ARG A 141 -8.60 -7.46 -2.35
CA ARG A 141 -9.95 -7.06 -1.93
C ARG A 141 -10.98 -8.08 -2.41
N ILE A 142 -10.85 -8.53 -3.65
CA ILE A 142 -11.74 -9.54 -4.25
C ILE A 142 -11.60 -10.86 -3.49
N ILE A 143 -10.37 -11.36 -3.28
CA ILE A 143 -10.12 -12.62 -2.56
C ILE A 143 -10.65 -12.54 -1.13
N PHE A 144 -10.28 -11.52 -0.36
CA PHE A 144 -10.71 -11.41 1.03
C PHE A 144 -12.21 -11.19 1.16
N LYS A 145 -12.85 -10.46 0.25
CA LYS A 145 -14.31 -10.34 0.26
C LYS A 145 -14.99 -11.69 -0.02
N LEU A 146 -14.50 -12.45 -1.00
CA LEU A 146 -15.01 -13.82 -1.24
C LEU A 146 -14.83 -14.71 0.01
N LEU A 147 -13.65 -14.68 0.66
CA LEU A 147 -13.40 -15.47 1.87
C LEU A 147 -14.21 -15.02 3.10
N LEU A 148 -14.63 -13.75 3.14
CA LEU A 148 -15.55 -13.26 4.16
C LEU A 148 -16.96 -13.82 3.95
N GLU A 149 -17.35 -14.07 2.71
CA GLU A 149 -18.65 -14.63 2.33
C GLU A 149 -18.70 -16.16 2.49
N GLU A 150 -17.70 -16.89 1.97
CA GLU A 150 -17.67 -18.35 1.99
C GLU A 150 -16.25 -18.95 1.83
N PRO A 151 -16.01 -20.21 2.24
CA PRO A 151 -14.78 -20.94 1.90
C PRO A 151 -14.61 -21.10 0.39
N ILE A 152 -13.40 -20.85 -0.12
CA ILE A 152 -13.08 -20.91 -1.56
C ILE A 152 -12.34 -22.21 -1.89
N PRO A 153 -12.75 -22.99 -2.91
CA PRO A 153 -11.99 -24.15 -3.38
C PRO A 153 -10.56 -23.78 -3.80
N VAL A 154 -9.57 -24.56 -3.36
CA VAL A 154 -8.15 -24.33 -3.71
C VAL A 154 -7.94 -24.34 -5.23
N GLU A 155 -8.68 -25.20 -5.93
CA GLU A 155 -8.70 -25.30 -7.39
C GLU A 155 -9.01 -23.95 -8.08
N TRP A 156 -9.80 -23.06 -7.47
CA TRP A 156 -10.10 -21.77 -8.07
C TRP A 156 -8.86 -20.90 -8.23
N PHE A 157 -7.86 -21.04 -7.36
CA PHE A 157 -6.58 -20.32 -7.47
C PHE A 157 -5.70 -20.81 -8.63
N LEU A 158 -6.00 -21.98 -9.18
CA LEU A 158 -5.28 -22.56 -10.32
C LEU A 158 -5.90 -22.16 -11.66
N TYR A 159 -7.24 -22.17 -11.74
CA TYR A 159 -7.95 -22.11 -13.02
C TYR A 159 -8.93 -20.93 -13.16
N ARG A 160 -9.27 -20.22 -12.06
CA ARG A 160 -10.34 -19.21 -12.05
C ARG A 160 -9.90 -17.83 -11.59
N ILE A 161 -9.56 -17.69 -10.30
CA ILE A 161 -9.26 -16.41 -9.66
C ILE A 161 -8.21 -15.60 -10.43
N PRO A 162 -7.07 -16.19 -10.85
CA PRO A 162 -6.06 -15.42 -11.57
C PRO A 162 -6.56 -14.86 -12.92
N TYR A 163 -7.63 -15.43 -13.48
CA TYR A 163 -8.15 -15.13 -14.79
C TYR A 163 -9.36 -14.19 -14.77
N ILE A 164 -9.77 -13.68 -13.60
CA ILE A 164 -10.80 -12.64 -13.48
C ILE A 164 -10.21 -11.29 -13.95
N ARG A 165 -10.50 -10.86 -15.18
CA ARG A 165 -9.84 -9.66 -15.75
C ARG A 165 -10.61 -8.38 -15.47
N ASN A 166 -11.92 -8.49 -15.28
CA ASN A 166 -12.85 -7.38 -15.13
C ASN A 166 -14.09 -7.82 -14.34
N TYR A 167 -15.02 -6.88 -14.10
CA TYR A 167 -16.23 -7.17 -13.32
C TYR A 167 -17.20 -8.15 -14.01
N GLU A 168 -17.26 -8.18 -15.33
CA GLU A 168 -18.07 -9.16 -16.06
C GLU A 168 -17.53 -10.58 -15.89
N ASP A 169 -16.20 -10.74 -15.96
CA ASP A 169 -15.55 -12.02 -15.66
C ASP A 169 -15.85 -12.45 -14.22
N PHE A 170 -15.87 -11.52 -13.26
CA PHE A 170 -16.19 -11.82 -11.86
C PHE A 170 -17.64 -12.32 -11.69
N LYS A 171 -18.61 -11.69 -12.37
CA LYS A 171 -19.99 -12.15 -12.36
C LYS A 171 -20.11 -13.57 -12.94
N ASN A 172 -19.34 -13.87 -13.99
CA ASN A 172 -19.32 -15.16 -14.66
C ASN A 172 -18.20 -16.11 -14.14
N ARG A 173 -17.62 -15.84 -12.97
CA ARG A 173 -16.41 -16.51 -12.47
C ARG A 173 -16.50 -18.03 -12.38
N ILE A 174 -17.70 -18.57 -12.17
CA ILE A 174 -17.95 -20.02 -12.07
C ILE A 174 -17.65 -20.73 -13.39
N ASN A 175 -17.83 -20.03 -14.52
CA ASN A 175 -17.64 -20.56 -15.87
C ASN A 175 -16.20 -20.36 -16.40
N ILE A 176 -15.32 -19.73 -15.62
CA ILE A 176 -13.92 -19.58 -15.99
C ILE A 176 -13.23 -20.93 -15.77
N HIS A 177 -12.57 -21.45 -16.81
CA HIS A 177 -11.68 -22.59 -16.71
C HIS A 177 -10.57 -22.42 -17.75
N GLU A 178 -9.45 -21.86 -17.29
CA GLU A 178 -8.29 -21.54 -18.13
C GLU A 178 -7.13 -22.51 -17.83
N LYS A 179 -5.99 -22.35 -18.52
CA LYS A 179 -4.80 -23.16 -18.26
C LYS A 179 -4.33 -23.05 -16.80
N GLU A 180 -3.81 -24.13 -16.24
CA GLU A 180 -3.27 -24.13 -14.88
C GLU A 180 -2.26 -23.01 -14.62
N TYR A 181 -2.40 -22.34 -13.47
CA TYR A 181 -1.44 -21.38 -12.95
C TYR A 181 -1.27 -21.55 -11.44
N ASP A 182 -0.19 -22.21 -11.05
CA ASP A 182 0.07 -22.69 -9.69
C ASP A 182 0.64 -21.64 -8.74
N LYS A 183 1.17 -20.51 -9.24
CA LYS A 183 1.92 -19.55 -8.44
C LYS A 183 1.17 -19.01 -7.21
N TRP A 184 -0.15 -18.85 -7.27
CA TRP A 184 -0.93 -18.46 -6.09
C TRP A 184 -0.93 -19.57 -5.03
N LYS A 185 -1.18 -20.81 -5.46
CA LYS A 185 -1.14 -21.99 -4.60
C LYS A 185 0.25 -22.25 -4.03
N THR A 186 1.32 -21.97 -4.76
CA THR A 186 2.69 -22.26 -4.30
C THR A 186 3.32 -21.12 -3.51
N TRP A 187 2.99 -19.86 -3.80
CA TRP A 187 3.70 -18.71 -3.20
C TRP A 187 2.85 -17.83 -2.28
N VAL A 188 1.51 -17.86 -2.39
CA VAL A 188 0.63 -17.01 -1.58
C VAL A 188 -0.06 -17.81 -0.48
N LEU A 189 -0.78 -18.86 -0.84
CA LEU A 189 -1.58 -19.64 0.13
C LEU A 189 -0.75 -20.26 1.26
N PRO A 190 0.41 -20.89 1.01
CA PRO A 190 1.18 -21.54 2.09
C PRO A 190 1.68 -20.54 3.11
N TYR A 191 1.93 -19.31 2.67
CA TYR A 191 2.39 -18.24 3.53
C TYR A 191 1.22 -17.63 4.35
N TRP A 192 0.05 -17.46 3.74
CA TRP A 192 -1.14 -17.02 4.49
C TRP A 192 -1.56 -18.05 5.53
N GLU A 193 -1.43 -19.34 5.23
CA GLU A 193 -1.62 -20.41 6.21
C GLU A 193 -0.60 -20.31 7.35
N LYS A 194 0.70 -20.24 7.04
CA LYS A 194 1.77 -20.08 8.06
C LYS A 194 1.58 -18.87 8.97
N TRP A 195 0.99 -17.79 8.44
CA TRP A 195 0.74 -16.55 9.18
C TRP A 195 -0.61 -16.55 9.91
N ASN A 196 -1.35 -17.67 9.86
CA ASN A 196 -2.67 -17.83 10.44
C ASN A 196 -3.65 -16.76 9.93
N ILE A 197 -3.60 -16.51 8.62
CA ILE A 197 -4.54 -15.65 7.88
C ILE A 197 -5.70 -16.50 7.34
N ILE A 198 -5.37 -17.65 6.78
CA ILE A 198 -6.32 -18.65 6.28
C ILE A 198 -6.09 -20.00 6.96
N GLU A 199 -7.10 -20.86 6.90
CA GLU A 199 -6.99 -22.28 7.21
C GLU A 199 -7.62 -23.12 6.11
N TYR A 200 -7.08 -24.33 5.89
CA TYR A 200 -7.62 -25.30 4.95
C TYR A 200 -8.76 -26.08 5.61
N VAL A 201 -9.82 -26.34 4.84
CA VAL A 201 -10.95 -27.17 5.24
C VAL A 201 -11.33 -28.09 4.09
N THR A 202 -11.84 -29.28 4.40
CA THR A 202 -12.34 -30.23 3.42
C THR A 202 -13.84 -30.35 3.56
N GLU A 203 -14.58 -30.08 2.48
CA GLU A 203 -16.03 -30.19 2.42
C GLU A 203 -16.42 -30.90 1.13
N ASN A 204 -17.17 -32.01 1.23
CA ASN A 204 -17.57 -32.84 0.08
C ASN A 204 -16.39 -33.26 -0.82
N ASP A 205 -15.31 -33.75 -0.19
CA ASP A 205 -14.06 -34.15 -0.86
C ASP A 205 -13.34 -33.05 -1.65
N ILE A 206 -13.73 -31.79 -1.45
CA ILE A 206 -13.10 -30.61 -2.06
C ILE A 206 -12.29 -29.88 -0.99
N GLU A 207 -11.00 -29.71 -1.25
CA GLU A 207 -10.11 -28.86 -0.45
C GLU A 207 -10.44 -27.38 -0.70
N LYS A 208 -10.76 -26.65 0.37
CA LYS A 208 -11.08 -25.23 0.37
C LYS A 208 -10.21 -24.48 1.37
N ILE A 209 -10.16 -23.17 1.23
CA ILE A 209 -9.58 -22.26 2.21
C ILE A 209 -10.66 -21.34 2.77
N LYS A 210 -10.54 -20.97 4.04
CA LYS A 210 -11.37 -19.92 4.66
C LYS A 210 -10.51 -19.01 5.54
N LEU A 211 -11.02 -17.82 5.86
CA LEU A 211 -10.35 -16.92 6.79
C LEU A 211 -10.39 -17.47 8.22
N VAL A 212 -9.29 -17.31 8.94
CA VAL A 212 -9.23 -17.53 10.39
C VAL A 212 -10.10 -16.48 11.09
N GLU A 213 -10.86 -16.89 12.12
CA GLU A 213 -11.91 -16.07 12.74
C GLU A 213 -11.42 -14.68 13.17
N ASN A 214 -10.26 -14.61 13.82
CA ASN A 214 -9.68 -13.34 14.30
C ASN A 214 -9.25 -12.37 13.19
N LYS A 215 -9.23 -12.79 11.91
CA LYS A 215 -8.96 -11.93 10.75
C LYS A 215 -10.23 -11.39 10.12
N ARG A 216 -11.37 -12.05 10.35
CA ARG A 216 -12.66 -11.67 9.78
C ARG A 216 -13.06 -10.27 10.24
N ASP A 217 -12.94 -9.97 11.54
CA ASP A 217 -13.27 -8.64 12.09
C ASP A 217 -12.42 -7.52 11.49
N PHE A 218 -11.10 -7.74 11.40
CA PHE A 218 -10.20 -6.78 10.78
C PHE A 218 -10.60 -6.48 9.34
N LEU A 219 -10.81 -7.52 8.52
CA LEU A 219 -11.15 -7.38 7.09
C LEU A 219 -12.57 -6.83 6.89
N ASN A 220 -13.54 -7.20 7.72
CA ASN A 220 -14.89 -6.64 7.73
C ASN A 220 -14.87 -5.13 7.97
N GLY A 221 -13.95 -4.64 8.81
CA GLY A 221 -13.74 -3.20 9.02
C GLY A 221 -13.38 -2.42 7.76
N PHE A 222 -13.01 -3.09 6.66
CA PHE A 222 -12.70 -2.47 5.37
C PHE A 222 -13.62 -2.91 4.23
N LEU A 223 -14.08 -4.17 4.21
CA LEU A 223 -14.72 -4.76 3.04
C LEU A 223 -16.23 -5.01 3.18
N LYS A 224 -16.79 -4.85 4.39
CA LYS A 224 -18.20 -5.16 4.65
C LYS A 224 -19.15 -4.37 3.76
N GLU A 225 -18.92 -3.06 3.65
CA GLU A 225 -19.76 -2.14 2.86
C GLU A 225 -19.25 -1.95 1.42
N GLU A 226 -18.16 -2.61 1.04
CA GLU A 226 -17.60 -2.51 -0.31
C GLU A 226 -18.33 -3.43 -1.29
N THR A 227 -18.57 -2.93 -2.50
CA THR A 227 -19.11 -3.72 -3.61
C THR A 227 -17.98 -4.32 -4.43
N TYR A 228 -18.23 -5.46 -5.07
CA TYR A 228 -17.24 -6.02 -6.00
C TYR A 228 -16.96 -5.09 -7.18
N GLU A 229 -17.96 -4.33 -7.64
CA GLU A 229 -17.78 -3.37 -8.74
C GLU A 229 -16.71 -2.32 -8.40
N ASN A 230 -16.67 -1.80 -7.17
CA ASN A 230 -15.65 -0.83 -6.70
C ASN A 230 -14.23 -1.40 -6.69
N MET A 231 -14.05 -2.72 -6.80
CA MET A 231 -12.74 -3.38 -6.84
C MET A 231 -12.16 -3.45 -8.25
N PHE A 232 -12.95 -3.08 -9.27
CA PHE A 232 -12.53 -2.95 -10.66
C PHE A 232 -12.61 -1.48 -11.07
N PHE A 233 -11.61 -0.97 -11.77
CA PHE A 233 -11.57 0.41 -12.21
C PHE A 233 -11.23 0.49 -13.70
N LYS A 234 -11.78 1.49 -14.39
CA LYS A 234 -11.51 1.73 -15.82
C LYS A 234 -10.75 3.02 -16.06
N THR A 235 -10.77 3.94 -15.10
CA THR A 235 -10.11 5.25 -15.19
C THR A 235 -9.24 5.51 -13.98
N ASP A 236 -8.22 6.36 -14.13
CA ASP A 236 -7.38 6.83 -13.03
C ASP A 236 -8.20 7.55 -11.95
N PHE A 237 -9.26 8.26 -12.37
CA PHE A 237 -10.21 8.87 -11.45
C PHE A 237 -10.92 7.83 -10.57
N GLN A 238 -11.41 6.74 -11.19
CA GLN A 238 -12.02 5.65 -10.45
C GLN A 238 -11.01 5.03 -9.49
N TYR A 239 -9.80 4.73 -9.95
CA TYR A 239 -8.71 4.21 -9.13
C TYR A 239 -8.45 5.05 -7.87
N VAL A 240 -8.29 6.38 -8.03
CA VAL A 240 -8.07 7.31 -6.92
C VAL A 240 -9.28 7.32 -5.96
N SER A 241 -10.49 7.34 -6.50
CA SER A 241 -11.72 7.37 -5.71
C SER A 241 -11.97 6.09 -4.90
N THR A 242 -11.59 4.93 -5.44
CA THR A 242 -11.76 3.61 -4.82
C THR A 242 -10.61 3.23 -3.88
N LYS A 243 -9.50 3.97 -3.89
CA LYS A 243 -8.33 3.64 -3.05
C LYS A 243 -8.68 3.68 -1.56
N SER A 244 -9.53 4.61 -1.13
CA SER A 244 -9.92 4.75 0.27
C SER A 244 -11.05 3.79 0.64
N LEU A 245 -10.72 2.73 1.37
CA LEU A 245 -11.67 1.72 1.90
C LEU A 245 -12.53 2.22 3.07
N LYS A 246 -12.23 3.41 3.61
CA LYS A 246 -12.98 4.02 4.70
C LYS A 246 -13.33 5.44 4.34
N LYS A 247 -14.61 5.78 4.42
CA LYS A 247 -15.03 7.18 4.41
C LYS A 247 -14.57 7.84 5.71
N HIS A 248 -13.54 8.66 5.63
CA HIS A 248 -13.05 9.43 6.77
C HIS A 248 -14.03 10.58 7.05
N THR A 249 -14.67 10.57 8.23
CA THR A 249 -15.49 11.69 8.69
C THR A 249 -14.60 12.90 8.90
N ARG A 250 -14.78 13.92 8.07
CA ARG A 250 -14.00 15.17 8.15
C ARG A 250 -14.68 16.13 9.11
N ASN A 251 -13.93 16.69 10.06
CA ASN A 251 -14.42 17.77 10.90
C ASN A 251 -14.32 19.10 10.12
N TYR A 252 -15.45 19.52 9.55
CA TYR A 252 -15.56 20.75 8.78
C TYR A 252 -15.07 21.99 9.55
N ASN A 253 -15.31 22.05 10.87
CA ASN A 253 -14.91 23.18 11.70
C ASN A 253 -13.38 23.33 11.80
N LEU A 254 -12.62 22.23 11.68
CA LEU A 254 -11.15 22.31 11.60
C LEU A 254 -10.71 23.03 10.34
N SER A 255 -11.29 22.65 9.20
CA SER A 255 -10.98 23.27 7.90
C SER A 255 -11.34 24.75 7.92
N VAL A 256 -12.55 25.12 8.36
CA VAL A 256 -12.97 26.53 8.48
C VAL A 256 -12.00 27.32 9.34
N SER A 257 -11.68 26.80 10.53
CA SER A 257 -10.76 27.48 11.46
C SER A 257 -9.36 27.71 10.86
N VAL A 258 -8.85 26.78 10.04
CA VAL A 258 -7.56 26.96 9.37
C VAL A 258 -7.62 28.02 8.28
N LEU A 259 -8.67 28.01 7.45
CA LEU A 259 -8.85 28.99 6.39
C LEU A 259 -9.05 30.42 6.93
N GLU A 260 -9.79 30.56 8.03
CA GLU A 260 -9.96 31.85 8.72
C GLU A 260 -8.64 32.36 9.30
N LYS A 261 -7.90 31.50 10.00
CA LYS A 261 -6.60 31.86 10.58
C LYS A 261 -5.57 32.26 9.54
N SER A 262 -5.62 31.70 8.33
CA SER A 262 -4.76 32.12 7.22
C SER A 262 -5.18 33.43 6.56
N ARG A 263 -6.31 34.02 7.01
CA ARG A 263 -6.98 35.15 6.34
C ARG A 263 -7.28 34.84 4.88
N TYR A 264 -7.61 33.57 4.60
CA TYR A 264 -7.89 33.07 3.25
C TYR A 264 -6.74 33.25 2.25
N ASN A 265 -5.50 33.34 2.74
CA ASN A 265 -4.32 33.36 1.89
C ASN A 265 -3.88 31.92 1.54
N CYS A 266 -3.36 31.74 0.33
CA CYS A 266 -2.78 30.47 -0.09
C CYS A 266 -1.45 30.21 0.65
N PHE A 267 -1.24 28.97 1.07
CA PHE A 267 -0.07 28.52 1.81
C PHE A 267 1.26 28.78 1.08
N PHE A 268 1.27 28.60 -0.24
CA PHE A 268 2.49 28.75 -1.04
C PHE A 268 2.83 30.20 -1.41
N ASP A 269 1.81 31.05 -1.56
CA ASP A 269 1.99 32.47 -1.85
C ASP A 269 0.74 33.24 -1.43
N LYS A 270 0.92 34.20 -0.51
CA LYS A 270 -0.15 35.07 -0.01
C LYS A 270 -0.72 36.00 -1.08
N ASN A 271 0.01 36.24 -2.16
CA ASN A 271 -0.41 37.08 -3.28
C ASN A 271 -1.31 36.34 -4.28
N HIS A 272 -1.50 35.03 -4.13
CA HIS A 272 -2.45 34.28 -4.95
C HIS A 272 -3.90 34.68 -4.61
N ILE A 273 -4.43 35.62 -5.40
CA ILE A 273 -5.82 36.05 -5.36
C ILE A 273 -6.63 35.26 -6.39
N THR A 274 -7.83 34.88 -5.99
CA THR A 274 -8.80 34.15 -6.84
C THR A 274 -10.03 35.03 -7.05
N PHE A 275 -11.13 34.75 -6.36
CA PHE A 275 -12.35 35.54 -6.34
C PHE A 275 -12.93 35.56 -4.92
N PRO A 276 -13.67 36.61 -4.54
CA PRO A 276 -14.45 36.61 -3.32
C PRO A 276 -15.63 35.63 -3.45
N SER A 277 -15.89 34.87 -2.39
CA SER A 277 -17.08 34.03 -2.26
C SER A 277 -18.12 34.69 -1.36
N LYS A 278 -19.31 34.10 -1.24
CA LYS A 278 -20.40 34.62 -0.39
C LYS A 278 -19.96 34.96 1.05
N SER A 279 -18.98 34.25 1.60
CA SER A 279 -18.54 34.41 2.98
C SER A 279 -17.05 34.73 3.14
N ARG A 280 -16.29 34.90 2.05
CA ARG A 280 -14.82 35.01 2.11
C ARG A 280 -14.28 36.00 1.09
N PRO A 281 -13.34 36.88 1.46
CA PRO A 281 -12.74 37.86 0.54
C PRO A 281 -11.86 37.22 -0.55
N ASN A 282 -11.30 36.03 -0.29
CA ASN A 282 -10.55 35.25 -1.26
C ASN A 282 -10.96 33.76 -1.15
N TYR A 283 -11.13 33.08 -2.27
CA TYR A 283 -11.51 31.67 -2.29
C TYR A 283 -10.27 30.75 -2.21
N VAL A 284 -10.19 29.96 -1.14
CA VAL A 284 -9.19 28.91 -0.95
C VAL A 284 -9.86 27.63 -0.46
N GLU A 285 -9.21 26.50 -0.75
CA GLU A 285 -9.64 25.14 -0.45
C GLU A 285 -8.76 24.58 0.68
N ALA A 286 -9.38 23.92 1.65
CA ALA A 286 -8.63 23.21 2.69
C ALA A 286 -8.07 21.90 2.10
N HIS A 287 -6.78 21.67 2.33
CA HIS A 287 -6.07 20.52 1.80
C HIS A 287 -5.27 19.82 2.90
N HIS A 288 -5.49 18.51 3.08
CA HIS A 288 -4.69 17.71 4.01
C HIS A 288 -3.35 17.31 3.37
N ILE A 289 -2.23 17.67 3.99
CA ILE A 289 -0.88 17.37 3.50
C ILE A 289 -0.65 15.85 3.45
N ILE A 290 -0.92 15.14 4.55
CA ILE A 290 -1.00 13.68 4.57
C ILE A 290 -2.45 13.33 4.25
N PRO A 291 -2.72 12.62 3.14
CA PRO A 291 -4.09 12.27 2.77
C PRO A 291 -4.75 11.43 3.87
N LEU A 292 -6.00 11.77 4.23
CA LEU A 292 -6.75 11.04 5.26
C LEU A 292 -6.91 9.54 4.94
N ALA A 293 -6.87 9.15 3.66
CA ALA A 293 -6.88 7.75 3.26
C ALA A 293 -5.72 6.92 3.85
N ARG A 294 -4.66 7.58 4.35
CA ARG A 294 -3.51 6.97 5.01
C ARG A 294 -3.67 6.84 6.53
N GLU A 295 -4.80 7.23 7.13
CA GLU A 295 -4.99 7.22 8.59
C GLU A 295 -4.58 5.88 9.24
N ASN A 296 -4.92 4.74 8.62
CA ASN A 296 -4.58 3.42 9.18
C ASN A 296 -3.06 3.14 9.23
N SER A 297 -2.27 3.85 8.41
CA SER A 297 -0.81 3.84 8.43
C SER A 297 -0.23 4.72 9.55
N PHE A 298 -1.03 5.54 10.24
CA PHE A 298 -0.56 6.51 11.24
C PHE A 298 -1.30 6.38 12.57
N GLN A 299 -1.11 5.25 13.26
CA GLN A 299 -1.90 4.92 14.45
C GLN A 299 -1.65 5.82 15.67
N SER A 300 -0.48 6.45 15.74
CA SER A 300 -0.10 7.35 16.83
C SER A 300 -0.59 8.79 16.63
N VAL A 301 -1.10 9.13 15.43
CA VAL A 301 -1.46 10.50 15.07
C VAL A 301 -2.75 10.52 14.26
N LYS A 302 -3.76 11.20 14.79
CA LYS A 302 -4.97 11.51 14.01
C LYS A 302 -4.64 12.49 12.88
N LEU A 303 -4.89 12.13 11.62
CA LEU A 303 -4.52 12.99 10.48
C LEU A 303 -5.53 14.12 10.24
N ASP A 304 -6.80 13.96 10.65
CA ASP A 304 -7.78 15.04 10.59
C ASP A 304 -7.59 16.02 11.75
N CYS A 305 -6.56 16.85 11.62
CA CYS A 305 -6.13 17.87 12.58
C CYS A 305 -5.66 19.14 11.85
N LYS A 306 -5.67 20.30 12.54
CA LYS A 306 -5.35 21.60 11.93
C LYS A 306 -3.93 21.65 11.36
N GLU A 307 -2.99 20.99 12.02
CA GLU A 307 -1.56 20.95 11.66
C GLU A 307 -1.29 20.17 10.36
N ASN A 308 -2.25 19.35 9.91
CA ASN A 308 -2.17 18.64 8.65
C ASN A 308 -2.93 19.36 7.53
N ILE A 309 -3.61 20.48 7.80
CA ILE A 309 -4.46 21.18 6.84
C ILE A 309 -3.78 22.48 6.43
N ILE A 310 -3.69 22.72 5.12
CA ILE A 310 -3.22 23.98 4.54
C ILE A 310 -4.26 24.60 3.60
N PRO A 311 -4.37 25.94 3.58
CA PRO A 311 -5.21 26.66 2.62
C PRO A 311 -4.53 26.71 1.24
N LEU A 312 -5.18 26.26 0.19
CA LEU A 312 -4.65 26.32 -1.18
C LEU A 312 -5.60 27.10 -2.10
N CYS A 313 -5.06 27.95 -2.97
CA CYS A 313 -5.86 28.42 -4.11
C CYS A 313 -6.16 27.23 -5.04
N PRO A 314 -7.22 27.28 -5.86
CA PRO A 314 -7.59 26.17 -6.75
C PRO A 314 -6.44 25.73 -7.67
N ASN A 315 -5.63 26.67 -8.16
CA ASN A 315 -4.48 26.37 -9.01
C ASN A 315 -3.40 25.57 -8.27
N CYS A 316 -3.01 25.98 -7.06
CA CYS A 316 -2.03 25.25 -6.25
C CYS A 316 -2.57 23.86 -5.85
N HIS A 317 -3.85 23.77 -5.50
CA HIS A 317 -4.46 22.50 -5.13
C HIS A 317 -4.49 21.52 -6.31
N ARG A 318 -4.83 21.98 -7.52
CA ARG A 318 -4.77 21.13 -8.71
C ARG A 318 -3.32 20.80 -9.09
N LYS A 319 -2.39 21.75 -8.97
CA LYS A 319 -0.98 21.54 -9.27
C LYS A 319 -0.35 20.43 -8.41
N ILE A 320 -0.60 20.42 -7.10
CA ILE A 320 0.00 19.41 -6.22
C ILE A 320 -0.50 17.99 -6.52
N HIS A 321 -1.74 17.83 -7.01
CA HIS A 321 -2.27 16.53 -7.42
C HIS A 321 -1.83 16.13 -8.83
N TYR A 322 -2.05 17.00 -9.82
CA TYR A 322 -1.99 16.60 -11.23
C TYR A 322 -0.72 16.99 -11.97
N ALA A 323 0.11 17.90 -11.43
CA ALA A 323 1.35 18.26 -12.12
C ALA A 323 2.37 17.11 -12.07
N LYS A 324 3.27 17.10 -13.05
CA LYS A 324 4.45 16.23 -13.07
C LYS A 324 5.27 16.43 -11.79
N MET A 325 5.90 15.38 -11.28
CA MET A 325 6.63 15.41 -10.00
C MET A 325 7.65 16.56 -9.92
N LYS A 326 8.45 16.74 -10.98
CA LYS A 326 9.42 17.84 -11.13
C LYS A 326 8.81 19.24 -10.92
N SER A 327 7.53 19.42 -11.27
CA SER A 327 6.83 20.71 -11.13
C SER A 327 6.25 20.96 -9.74
N LYS A 328 6.25 19.96 -8.86
CA LYS A 328 5.69 20.03 -7.51
C LYS A 328 6.66 19.64 -6.38
N GLU A 329 7.91 19.32 -6.70
CA GLU A 329 8.94 18.95 -5.71
C GLU A 329 9.12 20.01 -4.61
N ASN A 330 9.37 21.27 -4.97
CA ASN A 330 9.47 22.37 -4.00
C ASN A 330 8.19 22.56 -3.16
N MET A 331 7.02 22.23 -3.72
CA MET A 331 5.76 22.31 -2.95
C MET A 331 5.72 21.23 -1.87
N LEU A 332 6.15 20.00 -2.21
CA LEU A 332 6.23 18.88 -1.27
C LEU A 332 7.27 19.14 -0.18
N GLU A 333 8.41 19.74 -0.51
CA GLU A 333 9.42 20.14 0.48
C GLU A 333 8.85 21.14 1.48
N HIS A 334 8.19 22.21 1.01
CA HIS A 334 7.58 23.20 1.90
C HIS A 334 6.44 22.60 2.75
N MET A 335 5.69 21.63 2.20
CA MET A 335 4.69 20.86 2.96
C MET A 335 5.32 19.98 4.04
N LEU A 336 6.44 19.31 3.74
CA LEU A 336 7.19 18.52 4.71
C LEU A 336 7.72 19.41 5.84
N ASP A 337 8.37 20.53 5.49
CA ASP A 337 8.88 21.51 6.45
C ASP A 337 7.77 22.04 7.36
N HIS A 338 6.56 22.23 6.82
CA HIS A 338 5.41 22.60 7.62
C HIS A 338 5.02 21.52 8.64
N LEU A 339 4.89 20.26 8.20
CA LEU A 339 4.56 19.15 9.09
C LEU A 339 5.62 19.00 10.20
N LEU A 340 6.90 19.11 9.84
CA LEU A 340 8.02 18.96 10.76
C LEU A 340 8.13 20.11 11.78
N LYS A 341 7.31 21.18 11.70
CA LYS A 341 7.19 22.17 12.79
C LYS A 341 6.46 21.60 14.01
N PHE A 342 5.72 20.51 13.85
CA PHE A 342 4.89 19.93 14.91
C PHE A 342 5.48 18.61 15.41
N GLU A 343 5.74 18.53 16.72
CA GLU A 343 6.38 17.36 17.37
C GLU A 343 5.69 16.02 17.04
N LYS A 344 4.37 16.00 16.96
CA LYS A 344 3.62 14.78 16.62
C LYS A 344 3.97 14.23 15.23
N PHE A 345 4.27 15.09 14.27
CA PHE A 345 4.66 14.70 12.91
C PHE A 345 6.16 14.44 12.80
N LYS A 346 7.01 15.16 13.55
CA LYS A 346 8.45 14.84 13.65
C LYS A 346 8.66 13.39 14.09
N LYS A 347 7.88 12.90 15.06
CA LYS A 347 7.94 11.52 15.56
C LYS A 347 7.57 10.45 14.52
N LEU A 348 6.95 10.82 13.41
CA LEU A 348 6.64 9.88 12.32
C LEU A 348 7.84 9.62 11.41
N ASN A 349 8.91 10.40 11.54
CA ASN A 349 10.13 10.28 10.74
C ASN A 349 9.83 10.23 9.23
N LEU A 350 8.96 11.15 8.79
CA LEU A 350 8.60 11.30 7.39
C LEU A 350 9.72 11.98 6.61
N ASP A 351 9.95 11.49 5.40
CA ASP A 351 10.88 12.07 4.44
C ASP A 351 10.15 12.58 3.18
N ILE A 352 10.89 13.24 2.29
CA ILE A 352 10.32 13.79 1.05
C ILE A 352 9.77 12.68 0.14
N ASN A 353 10.32 11.48 0.21
CA ASN A 353 9.88 10.35 -0.61
C ASN A 353 8.54 9.78 -0.10
N ASP A 354 8.26 9.86 1.21
CA ASP A 354 6.94 9.59 1.78
C ASP A 354 5.89 10.54 1.18
N LEU A 355 6.18 11.85 1.12
CA LEU A 355 5.27 12.81 0.49
C LEU A 355 5.15 12.57 -1.02
N LYS A 356 6.27 12.36 -1.73
CA LYS A 356 6.23 12.03 -3.15
C LYS A 356 5.33 10.82 -3.40
N GLU A 357 5.34 9.79 -2.55
CA GLU A 357 4.44 8.63 -2.64
C GLU A 357 2.96 9.00 -2.49
N PHE A 358 2.63 9.90 -1.56
CA PHE A 358 1.24 10.34 -1.36
C PHE A 358 0.70 11.09 -2.58
N TYR A 359 1.57 11.75 -3.34
CA TYR A 359 1.23 12.58 -4.49
C TYR A 359 1.72 12.03 -5.84
N SER A 360 2.29 10.81 -5.90
CA SER A 360 2.80 10.20 -7.14
C SER A 360 1.73 9.48 -7.95
N ILE A 361 0.50 9.49 -7.46
CA ILE A 361 -0.63 8.81 -8.09
C ILE A 361 -1.08 9.66 -9.28
N LYS A 362 -0.92 9.10 -10.48
CA LYS A 362 -1.41 9.63 -11.76
C LYS A 362 -2.93 9.59 -11.82
#